data_AF-A0A535IM75-F1
#
_entry.id   AF-A0A535IM75-F1
#
_cell.length_a   1.000
_cell.length_b   1.000
_cell.length_c   1.000
_cell.angle_alpha   90.00
_cell.angle_beta   90.00
_cell.angle_gamma   90.00
#
_symmetry.space_group_name_H-M   'P 1'
#
loop_
_entity.id
_entity.type
_entity.pdbx_description
1 polymer ?
#
loop_
_entity_poly.entity_id
_entity_poly.type
_entity_poly.pdbx_seq_one_letter_code
_entity_poly.pdbx_strand_id
1 'polypeptide(L)'
;MRATIPWCSPGLSVEVWSALVALVFPALLNPAGLQAQRAAADPGPPAAASVPHVDTVAGVAWSDPYFWLRDDKRQRPEVLDYLRSENAYTEAAMRHTLPLQDTLFHEMVS
;
A
#
# COMPACT_ATOMS: atom_id res chain seq x y z
N MET A 1 -42.62 -46.19 3.00
CA MET A 1 -41.36 -46.17 3.77
C MET A 1 -41.06 -44.72 4.12
N ARG A 2 -41.33 -44.30 5.36
CA ARG A 2 -41.25 -42.91 5.82
C ARG A 2 -40.04 -42.79 6.76
N ALA A 3 -39.11 -41.89 6.45
CA ALA A 3 -38.10 -41.45 7.41
C ALA A 3 -38.66 -40.26 8.19
N THR A 4 -38.88 -40.45 9.49
CA THR A 4 -39.31 -39.40 10.43
C THR A 4 -38.08 -38.82 11.11
N ILE A 5 -37.82 -37.53 10.88
CA ILE A 5 -36.74 -36.78 11.54
C ILE A 5 -37.22 -36.38 12.95
N PRO A 6 -36.42 -36.51 14.03
CA PRO A 6 -36.96 -36.65 15.40
C PRO A 6 -37.23 -35.34 16.16
N TRP A 7 -37.02 -34.15 15.56
CA TRP A 7 -36.98 -32.89 16.32
C TRP A 7 -37.90 -31.78 15.79
N CYS A 8 -38.91 -32.11 14.99
CA CYS A 8 -39.88 -31.13 14.50
C CYS A 8 -41.12 -31.12 15.39
N SER A 9 -41.23 -30.13 16.29
CA SER A 9 -42.49 -29.84 17.00
C SER A 9 -43.54 -29.34 16.00
N PRO A 10 -44.83 -29.70 16.16
CA PRO A 10 -45.86 -29.36 15.19
C PRO A 10 -46.28 -27.90 15.38
N GLY A 11 -46.12 -27.09 14.34
CA GLY A 11 -46.99 -25.91 14.18
C GLY A 11 -46.34 -24.55 13.98
N LEU A 12 -45.30 -24.42 13.16
CA LEU A 12 -45.01 -23.13 12.51
C LEU A 12 -44.57 -23.36 11.05
N SER A 13 -45.20 -22.60 10.13
CA SER A 13 -44.96 -22.65 8.70
C SER A 13 -43.57 -22.14 8.34
N VAL A 14 -43.05 -22.60 7.20
CA VAL A 14 -41.72 -22.27 6.63
C VAL A 14 -41.50 -20.75 6.45
N GLU A 15 -42.57 -19.96 6.45
CA GLU A 15 -42.52 -18.49 6.28
C GLU A 15 -42.03 -17.73 7.51
N VAL A 16 -42.02 -18.34 8.70
CA VAL A 16 -41.50 -17.70 9.91
C VAL A 16 -39.98 -17.88 10.06
N TRP A 17 -39.42 -18.89 9.39
CA TRP A 17 -37.97 -19.13 9.37
C TRP A 17 -37.21 -18.20 8.41
N SER A 18 -37.89 -17.66 7.39
CA SER A 18 -37.31 -16.67 6.48
C SER A 18 -37.29 -15.24 7.06
N ALA A 19 -38.12 -14.94 8.07
CA ALA A 19 -38.23 -13.61 8.65
C ALA A 19 -37.18 -13.30 9.74
N LEU A 20 -36.57 -14.31 10.38
CA LEU A 20 -35.60 -14.10 11.48
C LEU A 20 -34.13 -14.09 11.06
N VAL A 21 -33.78 -14.59 9.87
CA VAL A 21 -32.42 -14.44 9.31
C VAL A 21 -32.17 -13.01 8.79
N ALA A 22 -33.24 -12.27 8.47
CA ALA A 22 -33.16 -10.95 7.83
C ALA A 22 -32.83 -9.77 8.77
N LEU A 23 -32.70 -9.98 10.09
CA LEU A 23 -32.44 -8.90 11.06
C LEU A 23 -31.06 -8.92 11.73
N VAL A 24 -30.18 -9.87 11.38
CA VAL A 24 -28.78 -9.91 11.85
C VAL A 24 -27.76 -9.74 10.70
N PHE A 25 -28.21 -9.67 9.44
CA PHE A 25 -27.30 -9.72 8.28
C PHE A 25 -27.09 -8.44 7.42
N PRO A 26 -27.44 -7.19 7.80
CA PRO A 26 -27.00 -6.03 7.02
C PRO A 26 -25.96 -5.15 7.76
N ALA A 27 -25.07 -5.73 8.57
CA ALA A 27 -23.92 -5.00 9.12
C ALA A 27 -22.57 -5.39 8.47
N LEU A 28 -22.58 -6.27 7.46
CA LEU A 28 -21.38 -6.86 6.86
C LEU A 28 -21.17 -6.50 5.38
N LEU A 29 -21.83 -5.43 4.90
CA LEU A 29 -21.57 -4.81 3.59
C LEU A 29 -21.60 -3.28 3.69
N ASN A 30 -20.97 -2.70 4.72
CA ASN A 30 -20.64 -1.26 4.68
C ASN A 30 -19.26 -1.09 4.00
N PRO A 31 -19.19 -0.70 2.71
CA PRO A 31 -17.90 -0.49 2.03
C PRO A 31 -17.09 0.66 2.64
N ALA A 32 -17.71 1.53 3.45
CA ALA A 32 -17.02 2.66 4.09
C ALA A 32 -15.94 2.20 5.08
N GLY A 33 -16.13 1.06 5.76
CA GLY A 33 -15.12 0.52 6.68
C GLY A 33 -13.86 0.02 5.97
N LEU A 34 -14.00 -0.49 4.74
CA LEU A 34 -12.89 -0.95 3.90
C LEU A 34 -12.18 0.24 3.22
N GLN A 35 -12.92 1.30 2.86
CA GLN A 35 -12.37 2.53 2.30
C GLN A 35 -11.51 3.30 3.31
N ALA A 36 -11.91 3.34 4.58
CA ALA A 36 -11.14 4.00 5.65
C ALA A 36 -9.76 3.36 5.89
N GLN A 37 -9.62 2.05 5.68
CA GLN A 37 -8.35 1.34 5.83
C GLN A 37 -7.35 1.63 4.68
N ARG A 38 -7.82 2.08 3.52
CA ARG A 38 -6.95 2.36 2.35
C ARG A 38 -6.39 3.79 2.34
N ALA A 39 -6.92 4.67 3.18
CA ALA A 39 -6.54 6.08 3.25
C ALA A 39 -5.25 6.34 4.07
N ALA A 40 -4.77 5.34 4.83
CA ALA A 40 -3.56 5.44 5.65
C ALA A 40 -2.44 4.50 5.17
N ALA A 41 -2.34 4.27 3.86
CA ALA A 41 -1.20 3.55 3.29
C ALA A 41 0.02 4.49 3.25
N ASP A 42 1.17 3.99 3.69
CA ASP A 42 2.45 4.71 3.52
C ASP A 42 2.65 5.09 2.04
N PRO A 43 3.35 6.21 1.74
CA PRO A 43 3.62 6.60 0.37
C PRO A 43 4.22 5.42 -0.39
N GLY A 44 3.73 5.17 -1.60
CA GLY A 44 4.37 4.21 -2.50
C GLY A 44 5.71 4.75 -3.01
N PRO A 45 6.55 3.90 -3.63
CA PRO A 45 7.79 4.36 -4.25
C PRO A 45 7.47 5.41 -5.34
N PRO A 46 8.12 6.58 -5.33
CA PRO A 46 7.88 7.59 -6.35
C PRO A 46 8.44 7.12 -7.69
N ALA A 47 7.73 7.44 -8.77
CA ALA A 47 8.16 7.11 -10.12
C ALA A 47 8.90 8.29 -10.74
N ALA A 48 10.15 8.10 -11.13
CA ALA A 48 10.90 9.08 -11.89
C ALA A 48 10.32 9.26 -13.30
N ALA A 49 10.28 10.50 -13.79
CA ALA A 49 9.99 10.76 -15.20
C ALA A 49 11.06 10.11 -16.09
N SER A 50 10.64 9.58 -17.24
CA SER A 50 11.56 9.07 -18.26
C SER A 50 11.67 10.10 -19.38
N VAL A 51 12.84 10.71 -19.53
CA VAL A 51 13.12 11.76 -20.52
C VAL A 51 14.18 11.24 -21.48
N PRO A 52 13.86 10.98 -22.76
CA PRO A 52 14.83 10.46 -23.72
C PRO A 52 16.09 11.33 -23.79
N HIS A 53 17.23 10.73 -23.49
CA HIS A 53 18.53 11.36 -23.56
C HIS A 53 19.55 10.31 -24.01
N VAL A 54 20.40 10.67 -24.97
CA VAL A 54 21.40 9.78 -25.56
C VAL A 54 22.74 10.49 -25.52
N ASP A 55 23.70 9.87 -24.84
CA ASP A 55 25.09 10.31 -24.80
C ASP A 55 25.96 9.40 -25.64
N THR A 56 27.10 9.92 -26.09
CA THR A 56 28.12 9.11 -26.77
C THR A 56 29.36 9.01 -25.89
N VAL A 57 29.68 7.80 -25.44
CA VAL A 57 30.84 7.52 -24.59
C VAL A 57 31.76 6.58 -25.35
N ALA A 58 33.03 6.98 -25.52
CA ALA A 58 34.03 6.21 -26.27
C ALA A 58 33.57 5.78 -27.69
N GLY A 59 32.81 6.63 -28.37
CA GLY A 59 32.27 6.36 -29.72
C GLY A 59 31.04 5.46 -29.75
N VAL A 60 30.52 5.03 -28.59
CA VAL A 60 29.30 4.21 -28.47
C VAL A 60 28.15 5.07 -27.95
N ALA A 61 27.01 5.02 -28.62
CA ALA A 61 25.80 5.69 -28.16
C ALA A 61 25.14 4.91 -27.02
N TRP A 62 24.82 5.59 -25.93
CA TRP A 62 24.12 5.06 -24.76
C TRP A 62 22.91 5.93 -24.44
N SER A 63 21.73 5.30 -24.43
CA SER A 63 20.49 5.93 -23.95
C SER A 63 20.40 5.86 -22.42
N ASP A 64 20.27 7.02 -21.79
CA ASP A 64 19.98 7.17 -20.35
C ASP A 64 18.75 8.06 -20.16
N PRO A 65 17.54 7.47 -20.05
CA PRO A 65 16.31 8.23 -19.88
C PRO A 65 16.19 8.99 -18.54
N TYR A 66 17.13 8.79 -17.60
CA TYR A 66 17.11 9.41 -16.28
C TYR A 66 18.26 10.41 -16.09
N PHE A 67 18.98 10.75 -17.16
CA PHE A 67 20.05 11.74 -17.13
C PHE A 67 19.61 13.09 -16.55
N TRP A 68 18.32 13.43 -16.71
CA TRP A 68 17.73 14.64 -16.14
C TRP A 68 17.79 14.69 -14.60
N LEU A 69 18.05 13.60 -13.87
CA LEU A 69 18.27 13.68 -12.41
C LEU A 69 19.63 14.31 -12.05
N ARG A 70 20.55 14.37 -13.01
CA ARG A 70 21.84 15.04 -12.83
C ARG A 70 21.66 16.56 -12.85
N ASP A 71 22.03 17.20 -11.76
CA ASP A 71 22.12 18.65 -11.68
C ASP A 71 23.40 19.06 -10.94
N ASP A 72 24.40 19.51 -11.69
CA ASP A 72 25.71 19.90 -11.16
C ASP A 72 25.59 21.10 -10.18
N LYS A 73 24.55 21.94 -10.32
CA LYS A 73 24.30 23.08 -9.41
C LYS A 73 23.39 22.72 -8.23
N ARG A 74 22.74 21.56 -8.25
CA ARG A 74 21.83 21.03 -7.21
C ARG A 74 20.70 21.99 -6.80
N GLN A 75 20.10 22.67 -7.77
CA GLN A 75 19.09 23.70 -7.58
C GLN A 75 17.81 23.47 -8.40
N ARG A 76 17.82 22.53 -9.35
CA ARG A 76 16.69 22.25 -10.22
C ARG A 76 15.50 21.74 -9.39
N PRO A 77 14.36 22.45 -9.40
CA PRO A 77 13.23 22.15 -8.52
C PRO A 77 12.67 20.75 -8.79
N GLU A 78 12.58 20.34 -10.05
CA GLU A 78 12.09 19.00 -10.44
C GLU A 78 12.91 17.86 -9.82
N VAL A 79 14.24 18.02 -9.76
CA VAL A 79 15.13 17.03 -9.14
C VAL A 79 14.94 17.03 -7.63
N LEU A 80 14.87 18.21 -7.01
CA LEU A 80 14.65 18.35 -5.57
C LEU A 80 13.29 17.80 -5.13
N ASP A 81 12.25 18.01 -5.92
CA ASP A 81 10.90 17.47 -5.69
C ASP A 81 10.92 15.94 -5.70
N TYR A 82 11.55 15.35 -6.73
CA TYR A 82 11.71 13.90 -6.80
C TYR A 82 12.49 13.35 -5.59
N LEU A 83 13.63 13.96 -5.24
CA LEU A 83 14.43 13.54 -4.09
C LEU A 83 13.68 13.68 -2.75
N ARG A 84 12.86 14.74 -2.60
CA ARG A 84 11.99 14.87 -1.42
C ARG A 84 10.95 13.75 -1.36
N SER A 85 10.37 13.36 -2.49
CA SER A 85 9.43 12.25 -2.53
C SER A 85 10.08 10.90 -2.19
N GLU A 86 11.32 10.69 -2.64
CA GLU A 86 12.10 9.50 -2.29
C GLU A 86 12.47 9.47 -0.80
N ASN A 87 12.83 10.62 -0.22
CA ASN A 87 13.09 10.71 1.22
C ASN A 87 11.82 10.38 2.04
N ALA A 88 10.66 10.93 1.66
CA ALA A 88 9.40 10.65 2.33
C ALA A 88 9.03 9.15 2.25
N TYR A 89 9.25 8.52 1.09
CA TYR A 89 9.11 7.08 0.92
C TYR A 89 10.06 6.31 1.84
N THR A 90 11.34 6.69 1.85
CA THR A 90 12.38 6.04 2.65
C THR A 90 12.08 6.12 4.14
N GLU A 91 11.70 7.30 4.64
CA GLU A 91 11.30 7.51 6.03
C GLU A 91 10.10 6.64 6.42
N ALA A 92 9.12 6.50 5.52
CA ALA A 92 7.97 5.64 5.76
C ALA A 92 8.34 4.16 5.75
N ALA A 93 9.06 3.70 4.73
CA ALA A 93 9.46 2.31 4.57
C ALA A 93 10.40 1.85 5.70
N MET A 94 11.32 2.71 6.14
CA MET A 94 12.34 2.39 7.16
C MET A 94 11.89 2.68 8.60
N ARG A 95 10.69 3.23 8.81
CA ARG A 95 10.22 3.62 10.15
C ARG A 95 10.30 2.49 11.18
N HIS A 96 10.02 1.27 10.76
CA HIS A 96 10.03 0.09 11.63
C HIS A 96 11.44 -0.35 12.08
N THR A 97 12.50 0.09 11.40
CA THR A 97 13.89 -0.30 11.71
C THR A 97 14.61 0.68 12.64
N LEU A 98 14.00 1.83 12.98
CA LEU A 98 14.61 2.86 13.83
C LEU A 98 15.19 2.31 15.16
N PRO A 99 14.55 1.39 15.90
CA PRO A 99 15.14 0.84 17.13
C PRO A 99 16.44 0.06 16.89
N LEU A 100 16.50 -0.67 15.76
CA LEU A 100 17.70 -1.41 15.37
C LEU A 100 18.80 -0.45 14.92
N GLN A 101 18.47 0.59 14.17
CA GLN A 101 19.43 1.62 13.75
C GLN A 101 20.10 2.29 14.97
N ASP A 102 19.31 2.62 15.99
CA ASP A 102 19.82 3.22 17.25
C ASP A 102 20.75 2.26 18.01
N THR A 103 20.40 0.97 18.08
CA THR A 103 21.25 -0.05 18.70
C THR A 103 22.60 -0.15 17.99
N LEU A 104 22.58 -0.29 16.67
CA LEU A 104 23.81 -0.41 15.86
C LEU A 104 24.67 0.85 15.91
N PHE A 105 24.04 2.03 15.96
CA PHE A 105 24.77 3.28 16.11
C PHE A 105 25.56 3.33 17.42
N HIS A 106 24.93 2.97 18.54
CA HIS A 106 25.60 2.91 19.85
C HIS A 106 26.76 1.90 19.88
N GLU A 107 26.63 0.76 19.19
CA GLU A 107 27.70 -0.23 19.06
C GLU A 107 28.92 0.27 18.26
N MET A 108 28.71 1.12 17.23
CA MET A 108 29.80 1.63 16.40
C MET A 108 30.64 2.73 17.07
N VAL A 109 30.04 3.46 18.03
CA VAL A 109 30.69 4.62 18.69
C VAL A 109 31.23 4.32 20.09
N SER A 110 31.00 3.11 20.62
CA SER A 110 31.51 2.64 21.91
C SER A 110 32.97 2.18 21.83
#